data_AF-A0A8R1DZ07-F1
#
_entry.id   AF-A0A8R1DZ07-F1
#
_cell.length_a   1.000
_cell.length_b   1.000
_cell.length_c   1.000
_cell.angle_alpha   90.00
_cell.angle_beta   90.00
_cell.angle_gamma   90.00
#
_symmetry.space_group_name_H-M   'P 1'
#
loop_
_entity.id
_entity.type
_entity.pdbx_description
1 polymer ?
#
loop_
_entity_poly.entity_id
_entity_poly.type
_entity_poly.pdbx_seq_one_letter_code
_entity_poly.pdbx_strand_id
1 'polypeptide(L)'
;MKDILERMCIERKPMRFCAERLSHLVKTFELSDASEVLALSQVTALCTLVSTYSKGFSVIVEPSDGSQVASLTLSCHDSSIAIRPVMNRFQSVIITSGTLSPLEVYPKILDFDPSVIASFTMTLSRPCLSPLIVSRGNDQVAMTSRFEQRADVAVIRNYGNLVLEMASLVPDGMVVFFTSYMYMETVIGVWYEQHIIDELMKYKLLFIETNDALETSAALEKYVEACDSGRGACLFSVARGKVSEGIDFSHHLGKLLLTTVPKGTL
;
A
#
# COMPACT_ATOMS: atom_id res chain seq x y z
N MET A 1 3.94 -20.64 -25.88
CA MET A 1 3.02 -21.79 -25.95
C MET A 1 3.36 -22.78 -27.07
N LYS A 2 3.83 -22.34 -28.25
CA LYS A 2 4.40 -23.28 -29.26
C LYS A 2 5.59 -24.07 -28.69
N ASP A 3 6.47 -23.39 -27.97
CA ASP A 3 7.64 -23.99 -27.29
C ASP A 3 7.30 -25.05 -26.24
N ILE A 4 6.14 -24.97 -25.57
CA ILE A 4 5.73 -25.95 -24.55
C ILE A 4 5.28 -27.25 -25.22
N LEU A 5 4.53 -27.14 -26.32
CA LEU A 5 4.13 -28.29 -27.13
C LEU A 5 5.37 -28.97 -27.74
N GLU A 6 6.34 -28.18 -28.21
CA GLU A 6 7.56 -28.68 -28.83
C GLU A 6 8.54 -29.31 -27.83
N ARG A 7 8.66 -28.79 -26.60
CA ARG A 7 9.62 -29.29 -25.60
C ARG A 7 9.05 -30.32 -24.63
N MET A 8 7.77 -30.22 -24.28
CA MET A 8 7.15 -31.05 -23.23
C MET A 8 5.96 -31.87 -23.74
N CYS A 9 5.55 -31.75 -25.01
CA CYS A 9 4.42 -32.47 -25.59
C CYS A 9 3.08 -32.25 -24.82
N ILE A 10 2.95 -31.13 -24.10
CA ILE A 10 1.72 -30.80 -23.35
C ILE A 10 0.85 -29.89 -24.20
N GLU A 11 -0.38 -30.34 -24.44
CA GLU A 11 -1.39 -29.54 -25.12
C GLU A 11 -2.02 -28.47 -24.19
N ARG A 12 -2.47 -27.36 -24.79
CA ARG A 12 -3.13 -26.27 -24.07
C ARG A 12 -4.45 -26.70 -23.41
N LYS A 13 -5.21 -27.62 -24.03
CA LYS A 13 -6.56 -27.98 -23.60
C LYS A 13 -6.56 -28.75 -22.26
N PRO A 14 -5.72 -29.78 -22.04
CA PRO A 14 -5.57 -30.42 -20.74
C PRO A 14 -5.17 -29.47 -19.61
N MET A 15 -4.26 -28.52 -19.90
CA MET A 15 -3.76 -27.57 -18.88
C MET A 15 -4.85 -26.68 -18.27
N ARG A 16 -5.93 -26.41 -19.00
CA ARG A 16 -7.05 -25.58 -18.52
C ARG A 16 -7.86 -26.26 -17.41
N PHE A 17 -7.81 -27.58 -17.34
CA PHE A 17 -8.60 -28.36 -16.39
C PHE A 17 -7.73 -28.91 -15.24
N CYS A 18 -6.46 -28.47 -15.12
CA CYS A 18 -5.53 -28.97 -14.11
C CYS A 18 -6.01 -28.67 -12.68
N ALA A 19 -6.45 -27.44 -12.42
CA ALA A 19 -6.93 -27.05 -11.08
C ALA A 19 -8.22 -27.81 -10.69
N GLU A 20 -9.18 -27.93 -11.61
CA GLU A 20 -10.41 -28.70 -11.38
C GLU A 20 -10.11 -30.17 -11.14
N ARG A 21 -9.23 -30.77 -11.95
CA ARG A 21 -8.84 -32.17 -11.81
C ARG A 21 -8.15 -32.45 -10.48
N LEU A 22 -7.26 -31.56 -10.04
CA LEU A 22 -6.64 -31.69 -8.72
C LEU A 22 -7.70 -31.62 -7.61
N SER A 23 -8.64 -30.66 -7.68
CA SER A 23 -9.74 -30.57 -6.72
C SER A 23 -10.59 -31.85 -6.65
N HIS A 24 -10.87 -32.47 -7.80
CA HIS A 24 -11.58 -33.75 -7.85
C HIS A 24 -10.76 -34.90 -7.23
N LEU A 25 -9.45 -34.95 -7.46
CA LEU A 25 -8.58 -35.97 -6.86
C LEU A 25 -8.51 -35.83 -5.34
N VAL A 26 -8.34 -34.60 -4.83
CA VAL A 26 -8.31 -34.32 -3.39
C VAL A 26 -9.58 -34.81 -2.71
N LYS A 27 -10.74 -34.54 -3.33
CA LYS A 27 -12.04 -35.03 -2.82
C LYS A 27 -12.14 -36.55 -2.87
N THR A 28 -11.67 -37.18 -3.94
CA THR A 28 -11.72 -38.65 -4.10
C THR A 28 -10.81 -39.37 -3.12
N PHE A 29 -9.65 -38.81 -2.82
CA PHE A 29 -8.68 -39.40 -1.90
C PHE A 29 -8.94 -39.06 -0.42
N GLU A 30 -10.01 -38.32 -0.11
CA GLU A 30 -10.39 -37.93 1.25
C GLU A 30 -9.23 -37.30 2.05
N LEU A 31 -8.36 -36.53 1.37
CA LEU A 31 -7.24 -35.86 2.01
C LEU A 31 -7.78 -34.80 2.97
N SER A 32 -7.54 -35.00 4.27
CA SER A 32 -8.02 -34.14 5.34
C SER A 32 -7.16 -32.89 5.53
N ASP A 33 -5.87 -32.95 5.17
CA ASP A 33 -4.94 -31.84 5.32
C ASP A 33 -4.79 -31.04 4.01
N ALA A 34 -5.34 -29.83 4.00
CA ALA A 34 -5.22 -28.91 2.88
C ALA A 34 -3.80 -28.34 2.70
N SER A 35 -2.97 -28.40 3.75
CA SER A 35 -1.60 -27.85 3.71
C SER A 35 -0.67 -28.69 2.84
N GLU A 36 -0.84 -30.02 2.81
CA GLU A 36 -0.04 -30.94 2.01
C GLU A 36 -0.23 -30.71 0.50
N VAL A 37 -1.42 -30.26 0.08
CA VAL A 37 -1.76 -30.04 -1.33
C VAL A 37 -1.56 -28.59 -1.78
N LEU A 38 -1.20 -27.69 -0.87
CA LEU A 38 -1.14 -26.26 -1.16
C LEU A 38 -0.14 -25.94 -2.28
N ALA A 39 1.05 -26.54 -2.25
CA ALA A 39 2.06 -26.36 -3.30
C ALA A 39 1.56 -26.88 -4.67
N LEU A 40 0.90 -28.04 -4.71
CA LEU A 40 0.31 -28.59 -5.93
C LEU A 40 -0.84 -27.73 -6.46
N SER A 41 -1.65 -27.18 -5.55
CA SER A 41 -2.74 -26.26 -5.87
C SER A 41 -2.20 -24.99 -6.54
N GLN A 42 -1.12 -24.40 -6.01
CA GLN A 42 -0.48 -23.23 -6.62
C GLN A 42 0.05 -23.52 -8.03
N VAL A 43 0.74 -24.65 -8.23
CA VAL A 43 1.27 -25.03 -9.56
C VAL A 43 0.13 -25.27 -10.56
N THR A 44 -0.91 -26.01 -10.16
CA THR A 44 -2.06 -26.30 -11.05
C THR A 44 -2.90 -25.06 -11.36
N ALA A 45 -3.03 -24.12 -10.41
CA ALA A 45 -3.64 -22.82 -10.62
C ALA A 45 -2.83 -22.00 -11.64
N LEU A 46 -1.51 -21.93 -11.49
CA LEU A 46 -0.61 -21.27 -12.45
C LEU A 46 -0.77 -21.87 -13.87
N CYS A 47 -0.74 -23.19 -14.01
CA CYS A 47 -0.96 -23.87 -15.29
C CYS A 47 -2.32 -23.52 -15.92
N THR A 48 -3.36 -23.46 -15.09
CA THR A 48 -4.71 -23.12 -15.54
C THR A 48 -4.80 -21.66 -16.01
N LEU A 49 -4.17 -20.73 -15.29
CA LEU A 49 -4.15 -19.31 -15.65
C LEU A 49 -3.38 -19.06 -16.96
N VAL A 50 -2.17 -19.62 -17.09
CA VAL A 50 -1.33 -19.49 -18.29
C VAL A 50 -1.99 -20.08 -19.54
N SER A 51 -2.74 -21.18 -19.37
CA SER A 51 -3.45 -21.82 -20.49
C SER A 51 -4.79 -21.14 -20.84
N THR A 52 -5.40 -20.43 -19.90
CA THR A 52 -6.68 -19.73 -20.09
C THR A 52 -6.45 -18.34 -20.66
N TYR A 53 -5.67 -17.51 -19.97
CA TYR A 53 -5.47 -16.10 -20.33
C TYR A 53 -4.20 -15.93 -21.17
N SER A 54 -4.38 -15.49 -22.42
CA SER A 54 -3.26 -15.22 -23.35
C SER A 54 -3.02 -13.74 -23.62
N LYS A 55 -3.85 -12.84 -23.08
CA LYS A 55 -3.77 -11.39 -23.25
C LYS A 55 -3.79 -10.72 -21.87
N GLY A 56 -2.98 -9.68 -21.69
CA GLY A 56 -2.93 -8.91 -20.45
C GLY A 56 -2.10 -9.54 -19.31
N PHE A 57 -1.52 -10.71 -19.52
CA PHE A 57 -0.66 -11.39 -18.54
C PHE A 57 0.77 -11.50 -19.05
N SER A 58 1.73 -11.29 -18.14
CA SER A 58 3.15 -11.49 -18.39
C SER A 58 3.73 -12.45 -17.36
N VAL A 59 4.61 -13.34 -17.81
CA VAL A 59 5.38 -14.22 -16.93
C VAL A 59 6.75 -13.58 -16.75
N ILE A 60 7.08 -13.22 -15.51
CA ILE A 60 8.35 -12.63 -15.12
C ILE A 60 9.15 -13.71 -14.38
N VAL A 61 10.36 -13.97 -14.86
CA VAL A 61 11.29 -14.92 -14.23
C VAL A 61 12.45 -14.12 -13.70
N GLU A 62 12.62 -14.12 -12.39
CA GLU A 62 13.75 -13.48 -11.73
C GLU A 62 14.77 -14.58 -11.41
N PRO A 63 15.97 -14.55 -12.01
CA PRO A 63 17.01 -15.52 -11.72
C PRO A 63 17.49 -15.39 -10.29
N SER A 64 18.02 -16.48 -9.73
CA SER A 64 18.61 -16.45 -8.39
C SER A 64 19.89 -15.62 -8.39
N ASP A 65 19.88 -14.46 -7.75
CA ASP A 65 21.09 -13.70 -7.43
C ASP A 65 21.50 -14.00 -5.99
N GLY A 66 22.46 -14.94 -5.82
CA GLY A 66 23.19 -15.25 -4.58
C GLY A 66 22.33 -15.57 -3.34
N SER A 67 21.74 -14.54 -2.75
CA SER A 67 20.88 -14.60 -1.56
C SER A 67 19.38 -14.76 -1.87
N GLN A 68 18.93 -14.51 -3.10
CA GLN A 68 17.52 -14.63 -3.48
C GLN A 68 17.26 -15.91 -4.27
N VAL A 69 16.19 -16.63 -3.88
CA VAL A 69 15.72 -17.81 -4.59
C VAL A 69 15.11 -17.38 -5.93
N ALA A 70 15.32 -18.16 -6.98
CA ALA A 70 14.71 -17.89 -8.28
C ALA A 70 13.17 -17.80 -8.15
N SER A 71 12.58 -16.73 -8.68
CA SER A 71 11.16 -16.41 -8.54
C SER A 71 10.48 -16.46 -9.91
N LEU A 72 9.25 -17.00 -9.94
CA LEU A 72 8.40 -17.03 -11.13
C LEU A 72 7.08 -16.31 -10.78
N THR A 73 6.87 -15.14 -11.36
CA THR A 73 5.70 -14.31 -11.08
C THR A 73 4.83 -14.18 -12.34
N LEU A 74 3.57 -14.61 -12.24
CA LEU A 74 2.56 -14.33 -13.25
C LEU A 74 1.86 -13.01 -12.90
N SER A 75 2.14 -11.95 -13.65
CA SER A 75 1.58 -10.63 -13.42
C SER A 75 0.43 -10.34 -14.38
N CYS A 76 -0.72 -9.92 -13.84
CA CYS A 76 -1.83 -9.38 -14.62
C CYS A 76 -1.67 -7.85 -14.75
N HIS A 77 -1.66 -7.34 -15.97
CA HIS A 77 -1.58 -5.90 -16.26
C HIS A 77 -2.93 -5.31 -16.69
N ASP A 78 -3.91 -6.16 -17.01
CA ASP A 78 -5.22 -5.75 -17.47
C ASP A 78 -6.29 -6.00 -16.40
N SER A 79 -6.59 -4.95 -15.63
CA SER A 79 -7.62 -4.99 -14.58
C SER A 79 -9.05 -5.14 -15.12
N SER A 80 -9.30 -4.88 -16.42
CA SER A 80 -10.63 -5.04 -17.01
C SER A 80 -11.10 -6.50 -16.98
N ILE A 81 -10.16 -7.46 -17.03
CA ILE A 81 -10.45 -8.90 -17.05
C ILE A 81 -11.18 -9.32 -15.78
N ALA A 82 -10.81 -8.73 -14.62
CA ALA A 82 -11.39 -9.07 -13.33
C ALA A 82 -12.78 -8.46 -13.14
N ILE A 83 -13.02 -7.23 -13.63
CA ILE A 83 -14.29 -6.53 -13.44
C ILE A 83 -15.34 -6.88 -14.49
N ARG A 84 -14.94 -7.34 -15.68
CA ARG A 84 -15.84 -7.67 -16.80
C ARG A 84 -16.98 -8.65 -16.42
N PRO A 85 -16.76 -9.73 -15.64
CA PRO A 85 -17.86 -10.60 -15.20
C PRO A 85 -18.89 -9.89 -14.32
N VAL A 86 -18.46 -8.93 -13.49
CA VAL A 86 -19.34 -8.13 -12.65
C VAL A 86 -20.20 -7.22 -13.51
N MET A 87 -19.58 -6.51 -14.45
CA MET A 87 -20.28 -5.60 -15.38
C MET A 87 -21.27 -6.34 -16.29
N ASN A 88 -20.95 -7.57 -16.72
CA ASN A 88 -21.85 -8.37 -17.56
C ASN A 88 -23.01 -9.02 -16.78
N ARG A 89 -22.81 -9.29 -15.49
CA ARG A 89 -23.80 -9.99 -14.66
C ARG A 89 -24.86 -9.06 -14.09
N PHE A 90 -24.50 -7.82 -13.78
CA PHE A 90 -25.38 -6.85 -13.14
C PHE A 90 -25.78 -5.74 -14.11
N GLN A 91 -27.04 -5.31 -14.05
CA GLN A 91 -27.55 -4.25 -14.93
C GLN A 91 -26.97 -2.87 -14.61
N SER A 92 -26.76 -2.57 -13.31
CA SER A 92 -26.24 -1.29 -12.84
C SER A 92 -25.21 -1.52 -11.75
N VAL A 93 -23.99 -1.04 -11.99
CA VAL A 93 -22.88 -1.08 -11.03
C VAL A 93 -22.50 0.37 -10.70
N ILE A 94 -22.53 0.73 -9.42
CA ILE A 94 -22.17 2.06 -8.95
C ILE A 94 -20.82 1.98 -8.23
N ILE A 95 -19.85 2.74 -8.70
CA ILE A 95 -18.53 2.85 -8.07
C ILE A 95 -18.50 4.18 -7.31
N THR A 96 -18.36 4.11 -5.99
CA THR A 96 -18.27 5.29 -5.13
C THR A 96 -17.01 5.22 -4.28
N SER A 97 -16.21 6.29 -4.30
CA SER A 97 -15.14 6.49 -3.31
C SER A 97 -14.89 7.98 -3.13
N GLY A 98 -14.49 8.37 -1.92
CA GLY A 98 -14.21 9.76 -1.55
C GLY A 98 -12.86 10.28 -2.06
N THR A 99 -12.00 9.40 -2.58
CA THR A 99 -10.62 9.73 -2.99
C THR A 99 -10.33 9.45 -4.46
N LEU A 100 -11.35 9.12 -5.27
CA LEU A 100 -11.18 8.89 -6.71
C LEU A 100 -10.75 10.19 -7.40
N SER A 101 -9.51 10.20 -7.90
CA SER A 101 -8.98 11.33 -8.65
C SER A 101 -7.81 10.87 -9.54
N PRO A 102 -7.75 11.25 -10.83
CA PRO A 102 -8.82 11.87 -11.62
C PRO A 102 -9.86 10.84 -12.09
N LEU A 103 -11.15 11.22 -12.10
CA LEU A 103 -12.26 10.31 -12.42
C LEU A 103 -12.19 9.71 -13.84
N GLU A 104 -11.56 10.43 -14.78
CA GLU A 104 -11.46 10.02 -16.19
C GLU A 104 -10.54 8.81 -16.43
N VAL A 105 -9.70 8.46 -15.46
CA VAL A 105 -8.73 7.37 -15.59
C VAL A 105 -9.39 6.01 -15.38
N TYR A 106 -10.39 5.91 -14.49
CA TYR A 106 -11.03 4.65 -14.14
C TYR A 106 -11.74 3.98 -15.32
N PRO A 107 -12.55 4.68 -16.14
CA PRO A 107 -13.17 4.11 -17.33
C PRO A 107 -12.15 3.55 -18.34
N LYS A 108 -11.03 4.26 -18.51
CA LYS A 108 -9.95 3.87 -19.45
C LYS A 108 -9.19 2.63 -18.98
N ILE A 109 -8.93 2.50 -17.68
CA ILE A 109 -8.18 1.37 -17.10
C ILE A 109 -9.05 0.11 -16.99
N LEU A 110 -10.32 0.27 -16.64
CA LEU A 110 -11.23 -0.84 -16.38
C LEU A 110 -12.08 -1.23 -17.60
N ASP A 111 -11.93 -0.53 -18.73
CA ASP A 111 -12.60 -0.82 -20.02
C ASP A 111 -14.14 -0.83 -19.89
N PHE A 112 -14.70 0.26 -19.36
CA PHE A 112 -16.16 0.45 -19.27
C PHE A 112 -16.57 1.88 -19.63
N ASP A 113 -17.83 2.05 -20.03
CA ASP A 113 -18.42 3.35 -20.38
C ASP A 113 -19.48 3.75 -19.35
N PRO A 114 -19.18 4.66 -18.41
CA PRO A 114 -20.15 5.14 -17.43
C PRO A 114 -21.16 6.10 -18.06
N SER A 115 -22.44 5.93 -17.73
CA SER A 115 -23.48 6.90 -18.11
C SER A 115 -23.38 8.21 -17.31
N VAL A 116 -22.91 8.15 -16.07
CA VAL A 116 -22.77 9.30 -15.17
C VAL A 116 -21.39 9.27 -14.53
N ILE A 117 -20.66 10.36 -14.67
CA ILE A 117 -19.45 10.66 -13.90
C ILE A 117 -19.71 11.95 -13.14
N ALA A 118 -19.72 11.87 -11.81
CA ALA A 118 -19.97 13.02 -10.95
C ALA A 118 -18.93 13.08 -9.84
N SER A 119 -18.38 14.28 -9.61
CA SER A 119 -17.62 14.61 -8.42
C SER A 119 -18.44 15.58 -7.59
N PHE A 120 -18.62 15.28 -6.30
CA PHE A 120 -19.32 16.16 -5.38
C PHE A 120 -18.30 16.89 -4.52
N THR A 121 -18.23 18.21 -4.66
CA THR A 121 -17.41 19.04 -3.78
C THR A 121 -18.07 19.13 -2.41
N MET A 122 -17.28 18.92 -1.36
CA MET A 122 -17.78 19.04 0.01
C MET A 122 -18.10 20.51 0.32
N THR A 123 -19.37 20.82 0.58
CA THR A 123 -19.80 22.15 1.02
C THR A 123 -19.83 22.19 2.54
N LEU A 124 -18.94 22.97 3.15
CA LEU A 124 -18.88 23.17 4.59
C LEU A 124 -19.16 24.63 4.93
N SER A 125 -19.79 24.86 6.09
CA SER A 125 -20.03 26.21 6.61
C SER A 125 -18.75 26.92 7.05
N ARG A 126 -17.66 26.18 7.24
CA ARG A 126 -16.32 26.67 7.60
C ARG A 126 -15.24 25.86 6.89
N PRO A 127 -14.03 26.41 6.66
CA PRO A 127 -12.90 25.63 6.16
C PRO A 127 -12.46 24.62 7.23
N CYS A 128 -12.83 23.33 7.07
CA CYS A 128 -12.43 22.28 8.00
C CYS A 128 -11.04 21.68 7.70
N LEU A 129 -10.45 21.99 6.54
CA LEU A 129 -9.16 21.46 6.09
C LEU A 129 -8.30 22.60 5.54
N SER A 130 -7.01 22.59 5.88
CA SER A 130 -6.02 23.56 5.41
C SER A 130 -4.80 22.84 4.82
N PRO A 131 -4.87 22.40 3.56
CA PRO A 131 -3.73 21.75 2.91
C PRO A 131 -2.59 22.76 2.71
N LEU A 132 -1.38 22.39 3.12
CA LEU A 132 -0.18 23.21 2.95
C LEU A 132 0.93 22.35 2.34
N ILE A 133 1.60 22.87 1.30
CA ILE A 133 2.74 22.23 0.67
C ILE A 133 4.01 22.93 1.18
N VAL A 134 4.83 22.22 1.94
CA VAL A 134 6.12 22.71 2.43
C VAL A 134 7.20 22.31 1.43
N SER A 135 7.64 23.24 0.59
CA SER A 135 8.61 22.98 -0.49
C SER A 135 10.07 23.14 -0.07
N ARG A 136 10.35 23.90 1.00
CA ARG A 136 11.71 24.27 1.42
C ARG A 136 11.80 24.26 2.94
N GLY A 137 12.96 23.85 3.44
CA GLY A 137 13.29 23.94 4.87
C GLY A 137 13.79 25.33 5.26
N ASN A 138 14.09 25.51 6.55
CA ASN A 138 14.58 26.76 7.10
C ASN A 138 15.89 27.22 6.44
N ASP A 139 16.72 26.26 5.99
CA ASP A 139 17.98 26.49 5.29
C ASP A 139 17.82 26.79 3.79
N GLN A 140 16.58 27.01 3.30
CA GLN A 140 16.23 27.17 1.87
C GLN A 140 16.52 25.95 0.98
N VAL A 141 16.99 24.84 1.56
CA VAL A 141 17.15 23.55 0.88
C VAL A 141 15.78 23.01 0.49
N ALA A 142 15.65 22.54 -0.76
CA ALA A 142 14.43 21.95 -1.25
C ALA A 142 14.12 20.64 -0.49
N MET A 143 12.95 20.56 0.12
CA MET A 143 12.50 19.35 0.80
C MET A 143 11.91 18.41 -0.24
N THR A 144 12.63 17.33 -0.56
CA THR A 144 12.16 16.34 -1.53
C THR A 144 12.25 14.94 -0.97
N SER A 145 11.38 14.05 -1.44
CA SER A 145 11.44 12.61 -1.20
C SER A 145 11.91 11.87 -2.46
N ARG A 146 12.70 12.51 -3.33
CA ARG A 146 13.25 11.87 -4.53
C ARG A 146 14.32 10.85 -4.14
N PHE A 147 14.29 9.67 -4.78
CA PHE A 147 15.16 8.54 -4.40
C PHE A 147 16.65 8.93 -4.26
N GLU A 148 17.17 9.71 -5.21
CA GLU A 148 18.56 10.18 -5.22
C GLU A 148 18.91 11.10 -4.04
N GLN A 149 17.94 11.88 -3.56
CA GLN A 149 18.13 12.90 -2.52
C GLN A 149 17.63 12.45 -1.14
N ARG A 150 17.07 11.23 -1.02
CA ARG A 150 16.57 10.69 0.25
C ARG A 150 17.67 10.42 1.27
N ALA A 151 18.89 10.14 0.81
CA ALA A 151 20.04 9.89 1.67
C ALA A 151 20.72 11.19 2.14
N ASP A 152 20.27 12.35 1.66
CA ASP A 152 20.85 13.62 2.06
C ASP A 152 20.43 13.97 3.50
N VAL A 153 21.43 14.00 4.39
CA VAL A 153 21.27 14.32 5.81
C VAL A 153 20.65 15.71 6.00
N ALA A 154 20.92 16.67 5.11
CA ALA A 154 20.33 18.01 5.20
C ALA A 154 18.80 17.96 5.01
N VAL A 155 18.31 17.12 4.10
CA VAL A 155 16.88 16.93 3.86
C VAL A 155 16.22 16.21 5.04
N ILE A 156 16.85 15.14 5.55
CA ILE A 156 16.37 14.38 6.71
C ILE A 156 16.26 15.29 7.95
N ARG A 157 17.26 16.13 8.19
CA ARG A 157 17.26 17.10 9.30
C ARG A 157 16.13 18.12 9.16
N ASN A 158 15.93 18.67 7.96
CA ASN A 158 14.84 19.62 7.70
C ASN A 158 13.46 18.98 7.91
N TYR A 159 13.26 17.71 7.55
CA TYR A 159 12.04 16.98 7.91
C TYR A 159 11.87 16.83 9.42
N GLY A 160 12.95 16.53 10.15
CA GLY A 160 12.91 16.42 11.61
C GLY A 160 12.52 17.74 12.28
N ASN A 161 13.13 18.84 11.84
CA ASN A 161 12.79 20.18 12.32
C ASN A 161 11.33 20.55 12.04
N LEU A 162 10.82 20.24 10.85
CA LEU A 162 9.41 20.45 10.50
C LEU A 162 8.48 19.66 11.45
N VAL A 163 8.78 18.38 11.69
CA VAL A 163 7.99 17.54 12.60
C VAL A 163 8.04 18.10 14.02
N LEU A 164 9.21 18.53 14.49
CA LEU A 164 9.39 19.09 15.83
C LEU A 164 8.62 20.41 16.01
N GLU A 165 8.74 21.36 15.08
CA GLU A 165 8.02 22.62 15.09
C GLU A 165 6.50 22.38 15.10
N MET A 166 6.02 21.49 14.23
CA MET A 166 4.60 21.16 14.15
C MET A 166 4.10 20.43 15.41
N ALA A 167 4.91 19.57 16.03
CA ALA A 167 4.57 18.90 17.28
C ALA A 167 4.41 19.87 18.46
N SER A 168 5.14 21.00 18.45
CA SER A 168 4.98 22.05 19.46
C SER A 168 3.71 22.89 19.30
N LEU A 169 3.22 23.03 18.05
CA LEU A 169 2.08 23.89 17.71
C LEU A 169 0.74 23.13 17.72
N VAL A 170 0.74 21.88 17.25
CA VAL A 170 -0.49 21.11 17.05
C VAL A 170 -0.84 20.34 18.33
N PRO A 171 -2.05 20.52 18.90
CA PRO A 171 -2.48 19.75 20.05
C PRO A 171 -2.83 18.29 19.68
N ASP A 172 -2.90 17.41 20.68
CA ASP A 172 -3.37 16.02 20.56
C ASP A 172 -2.59 15.16 19.56
N GLY A 173 -3.26 14.56 18.58
CA GLY A 173 -2.72 13.59 17.63
C GLY A 173 -2.11 14.19 16.37
N MET A 174 -0.89 13.77 16.08
CA MET A 174 -0.17 14.01 14.83
C MET A 174 0.16 12.68 14.17
N VAL A 175 0.04 12.59 12.84
CA VAL A 175 0.39 11.40 12.06
C VAL A 175 1.35 11.78 10.95
N VAL A 176 2.47 11.05 10.85
CA VAL A 176 3.51 11.25 9.83
C VAL A 176 3.62 10.00 8.96
N PHE A 177 3.36 10.15 7.67
CA PHE A 177 3.44 9.10 6.67
C PHE A 177 4.77 9.16 5.90
N PHE A 178 5.53 8.08 6.02
CA PHE A 178 6.77 7.84 5.28
C PHE A 178 6.49 7.03 4.00
N THR A 179 7.39 7.12 3.02
CA THR A 179 7.23 6.42 1.73
C THR A 179 7.48 4.91 1.79
N SER A 180 8.29 4.43 2.74
CA SER A 180 8.60 3.01 2.94
C SER A 180 9.16 2.76 4.35
N TYR A 181 9.06 1.52 4.84
CA TYR A 181 9.62 1.11 6.14
C TYR A 181 11.14 1.32 6.22
N MET A 182 11.88 0.89 5.19
CA MET A 182 13.34 1.10 5.11
C MET A 182 13.74 2.58 5.23
N TYR A 183 12.96 3.47 4.59
CA TYR A 183 13.23 4.91 4.67
C TYR A 183 12.91 5.46 6.05
N MET A 184 11.80 5.03 6.66
CA MET A 184 11.42 5.41 8.01
C MET A 184 12.49 5.00 9.03
N GLU A 185 12.97 3.75 8.99
CA GLU A 185 14.05 3.26 9.86
C GLU A 185 15.33 4.09 9.71
N THR A 186 15.73 4.40 8.47
CA THR A 186 16.92 5.23 8.20
C THR A 186 16.76 6.63 8.79
N VAL A 187 15.60 7.26 8.59
CA VAL A 187 15.30 8.61 9.09
C VAL A 187 15.28 8.63 10.62
N ILE A 188 14.62 7.66 11.25
CA ILE A 188 14.57 7.52 12.71
C ILE A 188 15.96 7.31 13.29
N GLY A 189 16.80 6.48 12.65
CA GLY A 189 18.19 6.28 13.07
C GLY A 189 18.99 7.59 13.10
N VAL A 190 18.90 8.39 12.02
CA VAL A 190 19.56 9.70 11.95
C VAL A 190 18.97 10.69 12.97
N TRP A 191 17.65 10.71 13.17
CA TRP A 191 17.02 11.59 14.15
C TRP A 191 17.35 11.23 15.60
N TYR A 192 17.61 9.96 15.87
CA TYR A 192 18.09 9.50 17.17
C TYR A 192 19.53 9.98 17.42
N GLU A 193 20.43 9.81 16.44
CA GLU A 193 21.82 10.30 16.53
C GLU A 193 21.91 11.83 16.67
N GLN A 194 20.96 12.56 16.08
CA GLN A 194 20.88 14.03 16.16
C GLN A 194 20.09 14.55 17.37
N HIS A 195 19.62 13.66 18.27
CA HIS A 195 18.80 14.01 19.43
C HIS A 195 17.48 14.74 19.11
N ILE A 196 16.98 14.64 17.87
CA ILE A 196 15.71 15.24 17.45
C ILE A 196 14.53 14.49 18.11
N ILE A 197 14.64 13.16 18.24
CA ILE A 197 13.60 12.34 18.86
C ILE A 197 13.46 12.68 20.35
N ASP A 198 14.58 12.93 21.04
CA ASP A 198 14.57 13.31 22.45
C ASP A 198 13.82 14.63 22.67
N GLU A 199 14.03 15.61 21.78
CA GLU A 199 13.26 16.87 21.80
C GLU A 199 11.78 16.64 21.45
N LEU A 200 11.48 15.78 20.47
CA LEU A 200 10.09 15.46 20.08
C LEU A 200 9.32 14.83 21.25
N MET A 201 9.94 13.90 21.97
CA MET A 201 9.33 13.19 23.11
C MET A 201 8.97 14.11 24.29
N LYS A 202 9.62 15.30 24.40
CA LYS A 202 9.22 16.31 25.38
C LYS A 202 7.83 16.87 25.09
N TYR A 203 7.48 17.01 23.81
CA TYR A 203 6.19 17.53 23.38
C TYR A 203 5.12 16.43 23.29
N LYS A 204 5.40 15.32 22.62
CA LYS A 204 4.42 14.25 22.34
C LYS A 204 5.02 12.86 22.46
N LEU A 205 4.21 11.87 22.84
CA LEU A 205 4.64 10.47 22.83
C LEU A 205 4.77 9.95 21.41
N LEU A 206 5.87 9.27 21.10
CA LEU A 206 6.15 8.73 19.78
C LEU A 206 5.73 7.25 19.70
N PHE A 207 4.97 6.90 18.68
CA PHE A 207 4.60 5.54 18.32
C PHE A 207 5.02 5.26 16.88
N ILE A 208 5.58 4.08 16.62
CA ILE A 208 6.12 3.69 15.32
C ILE A 208 5.39 2.43 14.85
N GLU A 209 4.92 2.45 13.61
CA GLU A 209 4.34 1.29 12.94
C GLU A 209 5.44 0.26 12.64
N THR A 210 5.20 -1.01 12.94
CA THR A 210 6.10 -2.12 12.61
C THR A 210 5.45 -3.06 11.59
N ASN A 211 6.23 -3.99 11.03
CA ASN A 211 5.67 -4.99 10.11
C ASN A 211 4.74 -5.98 10.83
N ASP A 212 4.93 -6.17 12.14
CA ASP A 212 4.09 -7.04 12.96
C ASP A 212 2.72 -6.39 13.23
N ALA A 213 1.66 -7.14 12.93
CA ALA A 213 0.29 -6.69 13.14
C ALA A 213 -0.05 -6.55 14.62
N LEU A 214 0.48 -7.43 15.48
CA LEU A 214 0.17 -7.41 16.91
C LEU A 214 0.79 -6.19 17.59
N GLU A 215 2.06 -5.92 17.32
CA GLU A 215 2.75 -4.71 17.81
C GLU A 215 2.09 -3.43 17.30
N THR A 216 1.73 -3.39 16.01
CA THR A 216 1.06 -2.22 15.42
C THR A 216 -0.29 -1.95 16.08
N SER A 217 -1.05 -3.00 16.40
CA SER A 217 -2.34 -2.87 17.08
C SER A 217 -2.16 -2.32 18.49
N ALA A 218 -1.18 -2.84 19.24
CA ALA A 218 -0.86 -2.35 20.58
C ALA A 218 -0.35 -0.89 20.56
N ALA A 219 0.47 -0.53 19.59
CA ALA A 219 0.96 0.84 19.42
C ALA A 219 -0.18 1.82 19.10
N LEU A 220 -1.15 1.40 18.29
CA LEU A 220 -2.33 2.20 17.96
C LEU A 220 -3.25 2.41 19.17
N GLU A 221 -3.51 1.37 19.95
CA GLU A 221 -4.31 1.49 21.17
C GLU A 221 -3.68 2.50 22.14
N LYS A 222 -2.36 2.43 22.31
CA LYS A 222 -1.61 3.37 23.15
C LYS A 222 -1.55 4.78 22.57
N TYR A 223 -1.52 4.91 21.25
CA TYR A 223 -1.62 6.21 20.57
C TYR A 223 -2.95 6.91 20.90
N VAL A 224 -4.07 6.19 20.83
CA VAL A 224 -5.40 6.72 21.16
C VAL A 224 -5.46 7.13 22.64
N GLU A 225 -5.00 6.26 23.55
CA GLU A 225 -4.95 6.54 24.99
C GLU A 225 -4.08 7.79 25.31
N ALA A 226 -2.96 7.96 24.60
CA ALA A 226 -2.09 9.12 24.74
C ALA A 226 -2.72 10.43 24.23
N CYS A 227 -3.56 10.35 23.20
CA CYS A 227 -4.34 11.49 22.72
C CYS A 227 -5.46 11.86 23.69
N ASP A 228 -6.17 10.87 24.25
CA ASP A 228 -7.27 11.07 25.20
C ASP A 228 -6.81 11.59 26.56
N SER A 229 -5.62 11.19 27.00
CA SER A 229 -5.01 11.66 28.25
C SER A 229 -4.47 13.09 28.20
N GLY A 230 -4.52 13.75 27.04
CA GLY A 230 -4.10 15.14 26.85
C GLY A 230 -2.58 15.36 26.76
N ARG A 231 -1.78 14.27 26.80
CA ARG A 231 -0.33 14.36 26.55
C ARG A 231 -0.03 14.63 25.08
N GLY A 232 -0.86 14.07 24.18
CA GLY A 232 -0.68 14.13 22.74
C GLY A 232 0.32 13.08 22.25
N ALA A 233 0.12 12.63 21.02
CA ALA A 233 0.89 11.54 20.44
C ALA A 233 1.25 11.82 18.98
N CYS A 234 2.37 11.25 18.55
CA CYS A 234 2.85 11.27 17.18
C CYS A 234 2.95 9.82 16.68
N LEU A 235 2.28 9.50 15.57
CA LEU A 235 2.33 8.19 14.95
C LEU A 235 3.14 8.26 13.66
N PHE A 236 4.26 7.53 13.62
CA PHE A 236 5.06 7.33 12.42
C PHE A 236 4.59 6.06 11.72
N SER A 237 4.10 6.21 10.49
CA SER A 237 3.46 5.15 9.71
C SER A 237 3.91 5.21 8.25
N VAL A 238 3.58 4.19 7.47
CA VAL A 238 3.91 4.16 6.03
C VAL A 238 2.64 4.40 5.22
N ALA A 239 2.71 5.25 4.18
CA ALA A 239 1.56 5.64 3.35
C ALA A 239 0.91 4.48 2.56
N ARG A 240 1.56 3.32 2.50
CA ARG A 240 1.07 2.06 1.93
C ARG A 240 1.07 0.93 2.95
N GLY A 241 1.15 1.28 4.24
CA GLY A 241 1.15 0.36 5.36
C GLY A 241 -0.28 -0.03 5.76
N LYS A 242 -0.39 -0.99 6.68
CA LYS A 242 -1.67 -1.51 7.18
C LYS A 242 -2.50 -0.38 7.81
N VAL A 243 -1.82 0.55 8.47
CA VAL A 243 -2.46 1.67 9.17
C VAL A 243 -3.15 2.65 8.21
N SER A 244 -2.61 2.82 7.00
CA SER A 244 -3.12 3.79 6.02
C SER A 244 -4.41 3.36 5.31
N GLU A 245 -4.73 2.06 5.28
CA GLU A 245 -5.89 1.53 4.54
C GLU A 245 -7.10 1.24 5.44
N GLY A 246 -6.88 0.90 6.72
CA GLY A 246 -7.92 0.35 7.58
C GLY A 246 -8.31 1.18 8.79
N ILE A 247 -7.60 2.27 9.10
CA ILE A 247 -7.81 3.06 10.33
C ILE A 247 -8.30 4.46 9.99
N ASP A 248 -9.42 4.84 10.61
CA ASP A 248 -9.98 6.19 10.51
C ASP A 248 -9.50 7.07 11.67
N PHE A 249 -8.78 8.14 11.36
CA PHE A 249 -8.31 9.11 12.34
C PHE A 249 -9.40 10.16 12.59
N SER A 250 -10.29 9.86 13.53
CA SER A 250 -11.38 10.77 13.86
C SER A 250 -10.93 11.99 14.68
N HIS A 251 -11.42 13.18 14.30
CA HIS A 251 -11.32 14.44 15.04
C HIS A 251 -9.92 14.77 15.64
N HIS A 252 -9.72 14.50 16.93
CA HIS A 252 -8.52 14.90 17.67
C HIS A 252 -7.36 13.90 17.52
N LEU A 253 -7.65 12.70 17.00
CA LEU A 253 -6.65 11.66 16.73
C LEU A 253 -5.76 11.97 15.52
N GLY A 254 -6.10 12.96 14.71
CA GLY A 254 -5.36 13.27 13.48
C GLY A 254 -5.47 14.73 13.09
N LYS A 255 -5.16 15.65 14.01
CA LYS A 255 -5.26 17.10 13.75
C LYS A 255 -4.26 17.58 12.71
N LEU A 256 -3.11 16.91 12.60
CA LEU A 256 -2.14 17.12 11.56
C LEU A 256 -1.73 15.80 10.92
N LEU A 257 -1.81 15.76 9.60
CA LEU A 257 -1.33 14.68 8.75
C LEU A 257 -0.19 15.22 7.90
N LEU A 258 1.01 14.71 8.12
CA LEU A 258 2.21 15.05 7.35
C LEU A 258 2.55 13.86 6.46
N THR A 259 2.57 14.07 5.14
CA THR A 259 2.87 13.00 4.18
C THR A 259 3.95 13.44 3.21
N THR A 260 4.89 12.54 2.97
CA THR A 260 5.87 12.69 1.88
C THR A 260 5.30 12.04 0.63
N VAL A 261 5.36 12.74 -0.51
CA VAL A 261 4.77 12.23 -1.76
C VAL A 261 5.40 10.87 -2.11
N PRO A 262 4.61 9.77 -2.15
CA PRO A 262 5.11 8.47 -2.55
C PRO A 262 5.37 8.47 -4.07
N LYS A 263 6.45 7.78 -4.47
CA LYS A 263 6.84 7.66 -5.88
C LYS A 263 5.70 6.98 -6.66
N GLY A 264 5.22 7.63 -7.73
CA GLY A 264 4.14 7.13 -8.60
C GLY A 264 2.82 7.90 -8.56
N THR A 265 2.76 9.09 -7.95
CA THR A 265 1.53 9.91 -7.83
C THR A 265 1.58 11.24 -8.60
N LEU A 266 2.45 11.35 -9.61
CA LEU A 266 2.44 12.42 -10.62
C LEU A 266 2.73 11.82 -11.98
#